data_AF-A0A2R5F668-F1
#
_entry.id   AF-A0A2R5F668-F1
#
_cell.length_a   1.000
_cell.length_b   1.000
_cell.length_c   1.000
_cell.angle_alpha   90.00
_cell.angle_beta   90.00
_cell.angle_gamma   90.00
#
_symmetry.space_group_name_H-M   'P 1'
#
loop_
_entity.id
_entity.type
_entity.pdbx_description
1 polymer ?
#
loop_
_entity_poly.entity_id
_entity_poly.type
_entity_poly.pdbx_seq_one_letter_code
_entity_poly.pdbx_strand_id
1 'polypeptide(L)'
;MKSFVAAVLMLFASLAAAEPQPGFDYMQTQAVIPTDNPSKIEVTELFWYGCPHCFQLEPTLNAWVKKLPKDVAFKRIPGLPRPDWAPMAKAFYTLEALGLTEKLHQPLFDALHKQHLFLPNDEAATVDWITKQSGLDRKKVEETFNSFSVNTKLMKAAQVFRASGATGVPTLIIDGRYYTSSTLAGGNEQALKVADYLIEKVRQEKAQKR
;
A
#
# COMPACT_ATOMS: atom_id res chain seq x y z
N MET A 1 35.25 -61.44 9.88
CA MET A 1 34.42 -60.39 10.49
C MET A 1 34.52 -59.15 9.62
N LYS A 2 33.47 -58.83 8.86
CA LYS A 2 33.44 -57.69 7.92
C LYS A 2 32.45 -56.67 8.47
N SER A 3 32.95 -55.57 9.01
CA SER A 3 32.12 -54.46 9.49
C SER A 3 31.90 -53.48 8.34
N PHE A 4 30.71 -53.49 7.76
CA PHE A 4 30.25 -52.43 6.85
C PHE A 4 29.70 -51.29 7.69
N VAL A 5 30.39 -50.15 7.71
CA VAL A 5 29.86 -48.89 8.23
C VAL A 5 29.12 -48.20 7.08
N ALA A 6 27.79 -48.24 7.11
CA ALA A 6 26.95 -47.51 6.18
C ALA A 6 26.86 -46.04 6.65
N ALA A 7 27.48 -45.13 5.90
CA ALA A 7 27.31 -43.70 6.07
C ALA A 7 25.94 -43.28 5.52
N VAL A 8 25.02 -42.90 6.39
CA VAL A 8 23.72 -42.33 6.02
C VAL A 8 23.93 -40.84 5.76
N LEU A 9 24.00 -40.43 4.49
CA LEU A 9 23.85 -39.03 4.10
C LEU A 9 22.40 -38.60 4.36
N MET A 10 22.17 -37.82 5.41
CA MET A 10 20.90 -37.10 5.57
C MET A 10 20.86 -35.95 4.55
N LEU A 11 20.11 -36.12 3.46
CA LEU A 11 19.67 -34.98 2.64
C LEU A 11 18.69 -34.16 3.48
N PHE A 12 19.16 -33.03 4.00
CA PHE A 12 18.28 -31.94 4.42
C PHE A 12 17.67 -31.32 3.15
N ALA A 13 16.53 -31.84 2.71
CA ALA A 13 15.68 -31.11 1.79
C ALA A 13 15.11 -29.90 2.53
N SER A 14 15.76 -28.74 2.38
CA SER A 14 15.16 -27.47 2.76
C SER A 14 13.84 -27.35 1.99
N LEU A 15 12.71 -27.34 2.69
CA LEU A 15 11.46 -26.78 2.17
C LEU A 15 11.72 -25.29 1.92
N ALA A 16 12.37 -24.98 0.81
CA ALA A 16 12.35 -23.64 0.27
C ALA A 16 10.91 -23.38 -0.15
N ALA A 17 10.25 -22.42 0.50
CA ALA A 17 9.00 -21.88 -0.02
C ALA A 17 9.26 -21.48 -1.48
N ALA A 18 8.37 -21.91 -2.39
CA ALA A 18 8.52 -21.57 -3.80
C ALA A 18 8.63 -20.05 -3.95
N GLU A 19 9.62 -19.59 -4.71
CA GLU A 19 9.80 -18.16 -4.97
C GLU A 19 8.55 -17.59 -5.65
N PRO A 20 8.15 -16.34 -5.35
CA PRO A 20 7.06 -15.67 -6.04
C PRO A 20 7.23 -15.71 -7.57
N GLN A 21 6.17 -16.11 -8.27
CA GLN A 21 6.17 -16.30 -9.71
C GLN A 21 5.62 -15.05 -10.43
N PRO A 22 6.33 -14.51 -11.44
CA PRO A 22 5.79 -13.44 -12.27
C PRO A 22 4.57 -13.94 -13.06
N GLY A 23 3.55 -13.10 -13.20
CA GLY A 23 2.29 -13.49 -13.85
C GLY A 23 1.31 -14.23 -12.95
N PHE A 24 1.69 -14.51 -11.70
CA PHE A 24 0.82 -15.13 -10.69
C PHE A 24 0.83 -14.35 -9.38
N ASP A 25 1.95 -14.35 -8.66
CA ASP A 25 2.07 -13.69 -7.35
C ASP A 25 2.27 -12.17 -7.49
N TYR A 26 2.84 -11.74 -8.62
CA TYR A 26 3.05 -10.33 -8.96
C TYR A 26 3.06 -10.11 -10.46
N MET A 27 2.95 -8.84 -10.84
CA MET A 27 2.89 -8.37 -12.22
C MET A 27 3.88 -7.23 -12.45
N GLN A 28 4.21 -6.96 -13.71
CA GLN A 28 4.81 -5.67 -14.09
C GLN A 28 3.73 -4.60 -14.17
N THR A 29 4.09 -3.35 -13.87
CA THR A 29 3.19 -2.22 -14.08
C THR A 29 2.95 -1.97 -15.57
N GLN A 30 1.77 -1.47 -15.94
CA GLN A 30 1.46 -1.14 -17.34
C GLN A 30 2.36 -0.03 -17.90
N ALA A 31 2.75 0.90 -17.04
CA ALA A 31 3.76 1.91 -17.32
C ALA A 31 4.68 2.07 -16.12
N VAL A 32 5.93 2.48 -16.37
CA VAL A 32 6.85 2.83 -15.29
C VAL A 32 6.31 4.05 -14.57
N ILE A 33 6.07 3.91 -13.27
CA ILE A 33 5.63 5.01 -12.40
C ILE A 33 6.88 5.69 -11.84
N PRO A 34 7.06 7.01 -12.02
CA PRO A 34 8.17 7.72 -11.42
C PRO A 34 8.15 7.61 -9.89
N THR A 35 9.31 7.34 -9.29
CA THR A 35 9.50 7.34 -7.84
C THR A 35 9.90 8.73 -7.34
N ASP A 36 9.59 9.04 -6.08
CA ASP A 36 9.87 10.37 -5.52
C ASP A 36 11.37 10.57 -5.25
N ASN A 37 12.07 9.48 -4.94
CA ASN A 37 13.51 9.47 -4.70
C ASN A 37 14.19 8.29 -5.43
N PRO A 38 14.88 8.54 -6.56
CA PRO A 38 15.56 7.50 -7.33
C PRO A 38 16.65 6.74 -6.55
N SER A 39 17.18 7.32 -5.47
CA SER A 39 18.20 6.68 -4.63
C SER A 39 17.65 5.62 -3.67
N LYS A 40 16.32 5.55 -3.51
CA LYS A 40 15.62 4.58 -2.66
C LYS A 40 14.84 3.59 -3.52
N ILE A 41 14.48 2.47 -2.91
CA ILE A 41 13.47 1.55 -3.43
C ILE A 41 12.14 2.01 -2.86
N GLU A 42 11.25 2.53 -3.69
CA GLU A 42 9.96 3.03 -3.23
C GLU A 42 8.93 1.90 -3.18
N VAL A 43 8.21 1.77 -2.07
CA VAL A 43 7.05 0.91 -1.93
C VAL A 43 5.83 1.80 -1.78
N THR A 44 4.88 1.68 -2.71
CA THR A 44 3.62 2.41 -2.67
C THR A 44 2.47 1.46 -2.38
N GLU A 45 1.72 1.73 -1.32
CA GLU A 45 0.42 1.11 -1.11
C GLU A 45 -0.66 1.89 -1.84
N LEU A 46 -1.39 1.22 -2.72
CA LEU A 46 -2.71 1.64 -3.19
C LEU A 46 -3.77 1.10 -2.24
N PHE A 47 -4.48 1.99 -1.55
CA PHE A 47 -5.46 1.63 -0.53
C PHE A 47 -6.77 2.42 -0.68
N TRP A 48 -7.81 2.03 0.03
CA TRP A 48 -9.03 2.83 0.15
C TRP A 48 -9.64 2.66 1.53
N TYR A 49 -10.01 3.78 2.18
CA TYR A 49 -10.58 3.73 3.53
C TYR A 49 -11.86 2.90 3.62
N GLY A 50 -12.64 2.79 2.54
CA GLY A 50 -13.84 1.95 2.49
C GLY A 50 -13.57 0.45 2.24
N CYS A 51 -12.32 0.02 2.05
CA CYS A 51 -11.99 -1.37 1.73
C CYS A 51 -11.73 -2.21 3.00
N PRO A 52 -12.50 -3.28 3.25
CA PRO A 52 -12.28 -4.15 4.42
C PRO A 52 -10.92 -4.84 4.42
N HIS A 53 -10.39 -5.22 3.25
CA HIS A 53 -9.08 -5.87 3.15
C HIS A 53 -7.92 -4.89 3.44
N CYS A 54 -8.05 -3.63 3.03
CA CYS A 54 -7.10 -2.58 3.43
C CYS A 54 -7.13 -2.39 4.95
N PHE A 55 -8.32 -2.32 5.54
CA PHE A 55 -8.48 -2.18 6.98
C PHE A 55 -7.85 -3.33 7.78
N GLN A 56 -8.04 -4.57 7.32
CA GLN A 56 -7.44 -5.75 7.94
C GLN A 56 -5.92 -5.83 7.74
N LEU A 57 -5.39 -5.25 6.65
CA LEU A 57 -3.96 -5.21 6.36
C LEU A 57 -3.22 -4.21 7.25
N GLU A 58 -3.84 -3.09 7.62
CA GLU A 58 -3.22 -1.96 8.30
C GLU A 58 -2.33 -2.32 9.50
N PRO A 59 -2.76 -3.15 10.49
CA PRO A 59 -1.90 -3.48 11.63
C PRO A 59 -0.61 -4.18 11.22
N THR A 60 -0.71 -5.15 10.31
CA THR A 60 0.43 -5.94 9.83
C THR A 60 1.32 -5.11 8.92
N LEU A 61 0.73 -4.29 8.04
CA LEU A 61 1.47 -3.38 7.18
C LEU A 61 2.24 -2.34 7.99
N ASN A 62 1.62 -1.71 8.98
CA ASN A 62 2.29 -0.74 9.85
C ASN A 62 3.46 -1.37 10.64
N ALA A 63 3.31 -2.62 11.08
CA ALA A 63 4.40 -3.36 11.71
C ALA A 63 5.53 -3.72 10.74
N TRP A 64 5.19 -4.04 9.47
CA TRP A 64 6.14 -4.32 8.40
C TRP A 64 6.92 -3.06 7.97
N VAL A 65 6.23 -1.93 7.76
CA VAL A 65 6.84 -0.65 7.39
C VAL A 65 7.91 -0.20 8.39
N LYS A 66 7.66 -0.40 9.70
CA LYS A 66 8.63 -0.08 10.77
C LYS A 66 9.93 -0.89 10.71
N LYS A 67 9.93 -2.03 10.00
CA LYS A 67 11.09 -2.92 9.85
C LYS A 67 11.81 -2.72 8.52
N LEU A 68 11.32 -1.84 7.65
CA LEU A 68 11.93 -1.61 6.34
C LEU A 68 13.37 -1.10 6.49
N PRO A 69 14.29 -1.59 5.64
CA PRO A 69 15.67 -1.14 5.66
C PRO A 69 15.77 0.31 5.16
N LYS A 70 16.89 0.97 5.51
CA LYS A 70 17.07 2.41 5.24
C LYS A 70 17.08 2.77 3.76
N ASP A 71 17.30 1.83 2.86
CA ASP A 71 17.28 2.02 1.40
C ASP A 71 15.86 1.93 0.81
N VAL A 72 14.85 1.59 1.61
CA VAL A 72 13.45 1.51 1.19
C VAL A 72 12.66 2.70 1.75
N ALA A 73 11.80 3.29 0.92
CA ALA A 73 10.86 4.34 1.31
C ALA A 73 9.43 3.83 1.11
N PHE A 74 8.56 4.04 2.09
CA PHE A 74 7.15 3.64 2.00
C PHE A 74 6.25 4.86 1.88
N LYS A 75 5.22 4.78 1.03
CA LYS A 75 4.16 5.79 0.93
C LYS A 75 2.81 5.15 0.62
N ARG A 76 1.75 5.92 0.89
CA ARG A 76 0.36 5.54 0.61
C ARG A 76 -0.23 6.46 -0.43
N ILE A 77 -0.99 5.88 -1.36
CA ILE A 77 -1.76 6.59 -2.37
C ILE A 77 -3.17 5.98 -2.39
N PRO A 78 -4.24 6.80 -2.29
CA PRO A 78 -5.59 6.28 -2.45
C PRO A 78 -5.80 5.67 -3.85
N GLY A 79 -6.31 4.45 -3.92
CA GLY A 79 -6.74 3.84 -5.17
C GLY A 79 -8.02 4.51 -5.68
N LEU A 80 -8.07 4.80 -6.99
CA LEU A 80 -9.22 5.47 -7.63
C LEU A 80 -9.63 4.75 -8.92
N PRO A 81 -10.17 3.53 -8.82
CA PRO A 81 -10.71 2.83 -9.99
C PRO A 81 -12.00 3.48 -10.51
N ARG A 82 -12.77 4.14 -9.64
CA ARG A 82 -14.10 4.71 -9.94
C ARG A 82 -14.31 6.07 -9.26
N PRO A 83 -15.13 6.97 -9.81
CA PRO A 83 -15.35 8.31 -9.25
C PRO A 83 -15.94 8.33 -7.83
N ASP A 84 -16.77 7.37 -7.47
CA ASP A 84 -17.42 7.27 -6.15
C ASP A 84 -16.44 6.98 -5.01
N TRP A 85 -15.18 6.63 -5.31
CA TRP A 85 -14.12 6.45 -4.31
C TRP A 85 -13.43 7.77 -3.94
N ALA A 86 -13.68 8.85 -4.70
CA ALA A 86 -13.04 10.14 -4.53
C ALA A 86 -13.17 10.74 -3.12
N PRO A 87 -14.32 10.66 -2.41
CA PRO A 87 -14.45 11.28 -1.09
C PRO A 87 -13.39 10.80 -0.08
N MET A 88 -13.11 9.50 -0.02
CA MET A 88 -12.05 8.96 0.86
C MET A 88 -10.63 9.30 0.39
N ALA A 89 -10.42 9.45 -0.91
CA ALA A 89 -9.13 9.90 -1.42
C ALA A 89 -8.89 11.40 -1.09
N LYS A 90 -9.92 12.24 -1.24
CA LYS A 90 -9.90 13.63 -0.76
C LYS A 90 -9.68 13.68 0.74
N ALA A 91 -10.30 12.80 1.52
CA ALA A 91 -10.08 12.69 2.96
C ALA A 91 -8.61 12.43 3.30
N PHE A 92 -7.97 11.42 2.67
CA PHE A 92 -6.55 11.13 2.89
C PHE A 92 -5.66 12.35 2.61
N TYR A 93 -5.84 12.99 1.45
CA TYR A 93 -5.03 14.15 1.09
C TYR A 93 -5.34 15.41 1.92
N THR A 94 -6.56 15.52 2.45
CA THR A 94 -6.93 16.56 3.42
C THR A 94 -6.22 16.34 4.74
N LEU A 95 -6.20 15.11 5.26
CA LEU A 95 -5.45 14.77 6.46
C LEU A 95 -3.95 15.03 6.28
N GLU A 96 -3.39 14.69 5.12
CA GLU A 96 -1.99 14.97 4.80
C GLU A 96 -1.70 16.48 4.78
N ALA A 97 -2.53 17.26 4.07
CA ALA A 97 -2.37 18.71 3.97
C ALA A 97 -2.52 19.44 5.33
N LEU A 98 -3.29 18.87 6.26
CA LEU A 98 -3.48 19.40 7.60
C LEU A 98 -2.48 18.83 8.62
N GLY A 99 -1.59 17.91 8.22
CA GLY A 99 -0.64 17.26 9.13
C GLY A 99 -1.29 16.30 10.14
N LEU A 100 -2.46 15.75 9.79
CA LEU A 100 -3.29 14.92 10.67
C LEU A 100 -3.23 13.43 10.37
N THR A 101 -2.49 12.99 9.34
CA THR A 101 -2.45 11.57 8.92
C THR A 101 -2.08 10.64 10.06
N GLU A 102 -0.99 10.88 10.78
CA GLU A 102 -0.55 10.03 11.90
C GLU A 102 -1.61 9.91 13.01
N LYS A 103 -2.39 10.97 13.24
CA LYS A 103 -3.43 11.01 14.27
C LYS A 103 -4.72 10.35 13.82
N LEU A 104 -5.12 10.54 12.56
CA LEU A 104 -6.49 10.26 12.10
C LEU A 104 -6.61 9.16 11.04
N HIS A 105 -5.51 8.61 10.53
CA HIS A 105 -5.55 7.53 9.54
C HIS A 105 -6.28 6.28 10.07
N GLN A 106 -5.80 5.71 11.19
CA GLN A 106 -6.43 4.55 11.81
C GLN A 106 -7.83 4.87 12.38
N PRO A 107 -8.06 6.01 13.06
CA PRO A 107 -9.41 6.38 13.50
C PRO A 107 -10.44 6.50 12.38
N LEU A 108 -10.05 6.98 11.19
CA LEU A 108 -10.97 7.07 10.05
C LEU A 108 -11.35 5.69 9.52
N PHE A 109 -10.40 4.77 9.45
CA PHE A 109 -10.67 3.36 9.18
C PHE A 109 -11.64 2.76 10.20
N ASP A 110 -11.39 2.98 11.50
CA ASP A 110 -12.25 2.47 12.57
C ASP A 110 -13.68 3.07 12.51
N ALA A 111 -13.80 4.35 12.18
CA ALA A 111 -15.08 5.02 12.00
C ALA A 111 -15.96 4.37 10.92
N LEU A 112 -15.35 3.91 9.82
CA LEU A 112 -16.04 3.28 8.70
C LEU A 112 -16.31 1.79 8.93
N HIS A 113 -15.32 1.04 9.40
CA HIS A 113 -15.38 -0.43 9.45
C HIS A 113 -15.83 -1.02 10.79
N LYS A 114 -15.58 -0.33 11.91
CA LYS A 114 -15.99 -0.80 13.25
C LYS A 114 -17.24 -0.09 13.74
N GLN A 115 -17.31 1.22 13.53
CA GLN A 115 -18.35 2.06 14.10
C GLN A 115 -19.48 2.36 13.10
N HIS A 116 -19.24 2.14 11.81
CA HIS A 116 -20.21 2.39 10.73
C HIS A 116 -20.86 3.77 10.80
N LEU A 117 -20.07 4.81 11.13
CA LEU A 117 -20.60 6.15 11.38
C LEU A 117 -21.21 6.80 10.14
N PHE A 118 -20.67 6.48 8.95
CA PHE A 118 -21.12 7.01 7.66
C PHE A 118 -20.62 6.13 6.52
N LEU A 119 -21.17 6.34 5.32
CA LEU A 119 -20.72 5.66 4.12
C LEU A 119 -19.45 6.32 3.55
N PRO A 120 -18.51 5.56 2.97
CA PRO A 120 -17.25 6.11 2.46
C PRO A 120 -17.42 7.07 1.28
N ASN A 121 -18.59 7.10 0.62
CA ASN A 121 -18.88 8.06 -0.44
C ASN A 121 -19.64 9.31 0.06
N ASP A 122 -19.93 9.42 1.35
CA ASP A 122 -20.57 10.58 1.95
C ASP A 122 -19.54 11.66 2.27
N GLU A 123 -19.35 12.59 1.33
CA GLU A 123 -18.41 13.70 1.45
C GLU A 123 -18.74 14.64 2.62
N ALA A 124 -20.03 14.95 2.84
CA ALA A 124 -20.45 15.84 3.91
C ALA A 124 -20.16 15.24 5.28
N ALA A 125 -20.55 13.98 5.50
CA ALA A 125 -20.24 13.27 6.74
C ALA A 125 -18.73 13.11 6.97
N THR A 126 -17.96 12.95 5.91
CA THR A 126 -16.49 12.87 5.98
C THR A 126 -15.89 14.18 6.49
N VAL A 127 -16.29 15.32 5.91
CA VAL A 127 -15.85 16.65 6.36
C VAL A 127 -16.27 16.91 7.80
N ASP A 128 -17.51 16.59 8.16
CA ASP A 128 -18.02 16.69 9.52
C ASP A 128 -17.17 15.89 10.51
N TRP A 129 -16.84 14.66 10.14
CA TRP A 129 -16.02 13.78 10.98
C TRP A 129 -14.61 14.33 11.14
N ILE A 130 -13.95 14.75 10.06
CA ILE A 130 -12.59 15.36 10.15
C ILE A 130 -12.62 16.60 11.03
N THR A 131 -13.63 17.46 10.87
CA THR A 131 -13.80 18.68 11.68
C THR A 131 -13.89 18.32 13.16
N LYS A 132 -14.77 17.38 13.53
CA LYS A 132 -14.97 16.94 14.92
C LYS A 132 -13.71 16.31 15.52
N GLN A 133 -13.01 15.45 14.79
CA GLN A 133 -11.84 14.72 15.32
C GLN A 133 -10.54 15.55 15.34
N SER A 134 -10.43 16.52 14.42
CA SER A 134 -9.27 17.42 14.38
C SER A 134 -9.38 18.56 15.39
N GLY A 135 -10.60 19.03 15.68
CA GLY A 135 -10.83 20.25 16.46
C GLY A 135 -10.54 21.55 15.68
N LEU A 136 -10.34 21.44 14.35
CA LEU A 136 -10.14 22.60 13.49
C LEU A 136 -11.47 23.26 13.14
N ASP A 137 -11.39 24.51 12.71
CA ASP A 137 -12.53 25.23 12.15
C ASP A 137 -13.08 24.51 10.90
N ARG A 138 -14.41 24.39 10.81
CA ARG A 138 -15.08 23.70 9.71
C ARG A 138 -14.70 24.27 8.35
N LYS A 139 -14.68 25.59 8.22
CA LYS A 139 -14.36 26.28 6.96
C LYS A 139 -12.94 25.93 6.53
N LYS A 140 -11.99 25.85 7.47
CA LYS A 140 -10.61 25.43 7.18
C LYS A 140 -10.54 24.01 6.61
N VAL A 141 -11.32 23.07 7.17
CA VAL A 141 -11.39 21.69 6.67
C VAL A 141 -12.01 21.66 5.28
N GLU A 142 -13.14 22.33 5.07
CA GLU A 142 -13.84 22.40 3.77
C GLU A 142 -13.00 23.04 2.67
N GLU A 143 -12.32 24.15 2.96
CA GLU A 143 -11.42 24.81 2.02
C GLU A 143 -10.24 23.91 1.64
N THR A 144 -9.68 23.17 2.61
CA THR A 144 -8.58 22.24 2.35
C THR A 144 -9.07 21.05 1.52
N PHE A 145 -10.23 20.49 1.87
CA PHE A 145 -10.86 19.36 1.20
C PHE A 145 -11.17 19.65 -0.28
N ASN A 146 -11.55 20.89 -0.59
CA ASN A 146 -11.85 21.36 -1.94
C ASN A 146 -10.68 22.10 -2.61
N SER A 147 -9.51 22.13 -1.98
CA SER A 147 -8.36 22.88 -2.49
C SER A 147 -7.84 22.35 -3.82
N PHE A 148 -7.25 23.25 -4.62
CA PHE A 148 -6.55 22.87 -5.85
C PHE A 148 -5.50 21.78 -5.60
N SER A 149 -4.72 21.89 -4.51
CA SER A 149 -3.70 20.91 -4.12
C SER A 149 -4.28 19.50 -3.93
N VAL A 150 -5.39 19.37 -3.17
CA VAL A 150 -6.06 18.08 -2.97
C VAL A 150 -6.56 17.51 -4.29
N ASN A 151 -7.16 18.34 -5.15
CA ASN A 151 -7.65 17.90 -6.46
C ASN A 151 -6.51 17.47 -7.39
N THR A 152 -5.37 18.16 -7.40
CA THR A 152 -4.18 17.75 -8.17
C THR A 152 -3.65 16.39 -7.70
N LYS A 153 -3.57 16.17 -6.37
CA LYS A 153 -3.15 14.88 -5.81
C LYS A 153 -4.14 13.76 -6.15
N LEU A 154 -5.45 14.05 -6.16
CA LEU A 154 -6.49 13.11 -6.59
C LEU A 154 -6.28 12.67 -8.05
N MET A 155 -6.04 13.62 -8.96
CA MET A 155 -5.75 13.33 -10.37
C MET A 155 -4.48 12.49 -10.52
N LYS A 156 -3.43 12.81 -9.75
CA LYS A 156 -2.17 12.05 -9.76
C LYS A 156 -2.39 10.62 -9.25
N ALA A 157 -3.15 10.44 -8.19
CA ALA A 157 -3.50 9.12 -7.65
C ALA A 157 -4.23 8.25 -8.69
N ALA A 158 -5.20 8.83 -9.39
CA ALA A 158 -5.90 8.13 -10.46
C ALA A 158 -4.96 7.76 -11.63
N GLN A 159 -3.98 8.60 -11.96
CA GLN A 159 -2.95 8.28 -12.95
C GLN A 159 -2.07 7.12 -12.48
N VAL A 160 -1.61 7.13 -11.23
CA VAL A 160 -0.79 6.05 -10.65
C VAL A 160 -1.57 4.74 -10.65
N PHE A 161 -2.84 4.76 -10.25
CA PHE A 161 -3.70 3.57 -10.27
C PHE A 161 -3.84 2.98 -11.68
N ARG A 162 -4.04 3.82 -12.71
CA ARG A 162 -4.10 3.34 -14.10
C ARG A 162 -2.75 2.81 -14.59
N ALA A 163 -1.67 3.55 -14.33
CA ALA A 163 -0.32 3.19 -14.77
C ALA A 163 0.19 1.90 -14.12
N SER A 164 -0.26 1.58 -12.90
CA SER A 164 0.10 0.32 -12.26
C SER A 164 -0.54 -0.88 -12.94
N GLY A 165 -1.71 -0.72 -13.57
CA GLY A 165 -2.51 -1.83 -14.08
C GLY A 165 -3.26 -2.60 -12.99
N ALA A 166 -3.26 -2.10 -11.76
CA ALA A 166 -4.03 -2.68 -10.68
C ALA A 166 -5.54 -2.60 -10.96
N THR A 167 -6.27 -3.65 -10.57
CA THR A 167 -7.74 -3.71 -10.70
C THR A 167 -8.46 -3.42 -9.39
N GLY A 168 -7.73 -3.26 -8.29
CA GLY A 168 -8.29 -3.03 -6.96
C GLY A 168 -7.24 -2.75 -5.89
N VAL A 169 -7.69 -2.81 -4.65
CA VAL A 169 -6.90 -2.52 -3.44
C VAL A 169 -7.14 -3.62 -2.38
N PRO A 170 -6.20 -3.86 -1.45
CA PRO A 170 -4.87 -3.25 -1.39
C PRO A 170 -3.94 -3.79 -2.48
N THR A 171 -3.14 -2.90 -3.06
CA THR A 171 -2.08 -3.23 -4.02
C THR A 171 -0.78 -2.60 -3.56
N LEU A 172 0.32 -3.35 -3.59
CA LEU A 172 1.66 -2.86 -3.29
C LEU A 172 2.45 -2.74 -4.59
N ILE A 173 2.94 -1.54 -4.90
CA ILE A 173 3.79 -1.25 -6.05
C ILE A 173 5.23 -1.10 -5.56
N ILE A 174 6.17 -1.83 -6.18
CA ILE A 174 7.59 -1.82 -5.84
C ILE A 174 8.37 -1.12 -6.97
N ASP A 175 9.06 -0.06 -6.59
CA ASP A 175 9.91 0.81 -7.41
C ASP A 175 9.23 1.31 -8.70
N GLY A 176 7.90 1.45 -8.66
CA GLY A 176 7.09 1.87 -9.80
C GLY A 176 7.09 0.91 -11.00
N ARG A 177 7.57 -0.34 -10.81
CA ARG A 177 7.85 -1.30 -11.90
C ARG A 177 7.14 -2.64 -11.72
N TYR A 178 6.90 -3.05 -10.49
CA TYR A 178 6.21 -4.29 -10.15
C TYR A 178 5.04 -3.99 -9.24
N TYR A 179 4.00 -4.82 -9.26
CA TYR A 179 2.97 -4.77 -8.24
C TYR A 179 2.50 -6.16 -7.84
N THR A 180 2.08 -6.28 -6.59
CA THR A 180 1.36 -7.45 -6.03
C THR A 180 0.13 -6.96 -5.29
N SER A 181 -0.78 -7.86 -4.96
CA SER A 181 -1.99 -7.57 -4.20
C SER A 181 -2.35 -8.77 -3.35
N SER A 182 -3.26 -8.58 -2.39
CA SER A 182 -3.77 -9.71 -1.60
C SER A 182 -4.40 -10.78 -2.47
N THR A 183 -5.01 -10.43 -3.60
CA THR A 183 -5.59 -11.39 -4.54
C THR A 183 -4.51 -12.16 -5.30
N LEU A 184 -3.48 -11.48 -5.80
CA LEU A 184 -2.40 -12.12 -6.56
C LEU A 184 -1.58 -13.06 -5.68
N ALA A 185 -1.21 -12.59 -4.49
CA ALA A 185 -0.39 -13.35 -3.57
C ALA A 185 -1.19 -14.37 -2.73
N GLY A 186 -2.53 -14.39 -2.81
CA GLY A 186 -3.35 -15.29 -1.99
C GLY A 186 -3.47 -14.91 -0.51
N GLY A 187 -3.29 -13.63 -0.17
CA GLY A 187 -3.57 -13.08 1.16
C GLY A 187 -2.76 -11.83 1.51
N ASN A 188 -3.20 -11.09 2.53
CA ASN A 188 -2.54 -9.87 3.01
C ASN A 188 -1.08 -10.14 3.45
N GLU A 189 -0.84 -11.18 4.24
CA GLU A 189 0.53 -11.52 4.68
C GLU A 189 1.41 -12.00 3.54
N GLN A 190 0.83 -12.76 2.61
CA GLN A 190 1.57 -13.28 1.47
C GLN A 190 1.95 -12.14 0.51
N ALA A 191 1.10 -11.13 0.33
CA ALA A 191 1.43 -9.93 -0.43
C ALA A 191 2.63 -9.17 0.14
N LEU A 192 2.78 -9.10 1.47
CA LEU A 192 3.96 -8.50 2.11
C LEU A 192 5.24 -9.31 1.86
N LYS A 193 5.16 -10.65 1.90
CA LYS A 193 6.30 -11.51 1.55
C LYS A 193 6.70 -11.36 0.08
N VAL A 194 5.73 -11.24 -0.81
CA VAL A 194 5.99 -10.95 -2.24
C VAL A 194 6.62 -9.56 -2.38
N ALA A 195 6.18 -8.56 -1.61
CA ALA A 195 6.79 -7.23 -1.60
C ALA A 195 8.27 -7.29 -1.14
N ASP A 196 8.59 -8.04 -0.09
CA ASP A 196 9.98 -8.23 0.36
C ASP A 196 10.86 -8.86 -0.73
N TYR A 197 10.34 -9.89 -1.41
CA TYR A 197 11.02 -10.50 -2.56
C TYR A 197 11.28 -9.48 -3.68
N LEU A 198 10.27 -8.68 -4.04
CA LEU A 198 10.38 -7.67 -5.09
C LEU A 198 11.34 -6.54 -4.73
N ILE A 199 11.40 -6.14 -3.44
CA ILE A 199 12.38 -5.17 -2.95
C ILE A 199 13.79 -5.70 -3.19
N GLU A 200 14.07 -6.95 -2.82
CA GLU A 200 15.39 -7.56 -3.03
C GLU A 200 15.71 -7.70 -4.53
N LYS A 201 14.74 -8.12 -5.34
CA LYS A 201 14.87 -8.16 -6.79
C LYS A 201 15.28 -6.80 -7.37
N VAL A 202 14.59 -5.73 -6.99
CA VAL A 202 14.92 -4.37 -7.45
C VAL A 202 16.30 -3.94 -6.95
N ARG A 203 16.67 -4.28 -5.71
CA ARG A 203 17.99 -3.97 -5.15
C ARG A 203 19.11 -4.55 -6.02
N GLN A 204 18.97 -5.81 -6.42
CA GLN A 204 19.93 -6.50 -7.29
C GLN A 204 19.97 -5.87 -8.69
N GLU A 205 18.81 -5.57 -9.28
CA GLU A 205 18.72 -4.91 -10.59
C GLU A 205 19.36 -3.51 -10.59
N LYS A 206 19.22 -2.74 -9.50
CA LYS A 206 19.88 -1.44 -9.35
C LYS A 206 21.39 -1.58 -9.18
N ALA A 207 21.86 -2.63 -8.50
CA ALA A 207 23.29 -2.89 -8.34
C ALA A 207 23.98 -3.29 -9.66
N GLN A 208 23.29 -4.05 -10.52
CA GLN A 208 23.82 -4.47 -11.84
C GLN A 208 23.91 -3.33 -12.87
N LYS A 209 23.18 -2.23 -12.65
CA LYS A 209 23.18 -1.04 -13.53
C LYS A 209 24.22 0.01 -13.13
N ARG A 210 24.92 -0.19 -12.02
CA ARG A 210 26.01 0.67 -11.53
C ARG A 210 27.34 0.13 -12.02
#